data_AF-A0A348SC99-F1
#
_entry.id   AF-A0A348SC99-F1
#
_cell.length_a   1.000
_cell.length_b   1.000
_cell.length_c   1.000
_cell.angle_alpha   90.00
_cell.angle_beta   90.00
_cell.angle_gamma   90.00
#
_symmetry.space_group_name_H-M   'P 1'
#
loop_
_entity.id
_entity.type
_entity.pdbx_description
1 polymer ?
#
loop_
_entity_poly.entity_id
_entity_poly.type
_entity_poly.pdbx_seq_one_letter_code
_entity_poly.pdbx_strand_id
1 'polypeptide(L)' 'MTEQQGARADRETLMREHAQARVERASLTPGSPEWRTAAARVAAIEVEIAKITALSTPPARVARPEAKTK' A
#
# COMPACT_ATOMS: atom_id res chain seq x y z
N MET A 1 2.15 22.41 19.54
CA MET A 1 3.43 21.68 19.56
C MET A 1 3.16 20.39 20.32
N THR A 2 3.18 19.17 19.78
CA THR A 2 3.99 18.63 18.68
C THR A 2 3.43 17.25 18.34
N GLU A 3 2.97 17.01 17.12
CA GLU A 3 2.95 15.66 16.53
C GLU A 3 3.31 15.77 15.05
N GLN A 4 4.56 16.14 14.80
CA GLN A 4 5.25 15.67 13.60
C GLN A 4 5.56 14.18 13.79
N GLN A 5 4.53 13.34 13.76
CA GLN A 5 4.71 11.97 13.28
C GLN A 5 4.64 12.12 11.76
N GLY A 6 5.78 11.97 11.07
CA GLY A 6 5.92 12.24 9.63
C GLY A 6 4.64 11.91 8.87
N ALA A 7 3.96 12.95 8.38
CA ALA A 7 2.56 12.90 7.98
C ALA A 7 2.37 11.73 7.01
N ARG A 8 1.73 10.65 7.49
CA ARG A 8 1.42 9.49 6.67
C ARG A 8 0.55 10.02 5.53
N ALA A 9 1.07 10.00 4.30
CA ALA A 9 0.35 10.53 3.15
C ALA A 9 -1.05 9.90 3.10
N ASP A 10 -2.08 10.72 2.88
CA ASP A 10 -3.43 10.21 2.77
C ASP A 10 -3.56 9.28 1.55
N ARG A 11 -4.60 8.44 1.56
CA ARG A 11 -4.81 7.45 0.49
C ARG A 11 -4.89 8.11 -0.88
N GLU A 12 -5.48 9.31 -0.97
CA GLU A 12 -5.63 10.02 -2.24
C GLU A 12 -4.29 10.45 -2.81
N THR A 13 -3.41 11.02 -1.98
CA THR A 13 -2.05 11.41 -2.35
C THR A 13 -1.26 10.20 -2.82
N LEU A 14 -1.31 9.08 -2.07
CA LEU A 14 -0.64 7.85 -2.47
C LEU A 14 -1.15 7.29 -3.81
N MET A 15 -2.44 7.42 -4.10
CA MET A 15 -3.00 7.00 -5.41
C MET A 15 -2.49 7.88 -6.55
N ARG A 16 -2.35 9.20 -6.35
CA ARG A 16 -1.77 10.10 -7.36
C ARG A 16 -0.29 9.76 -7.59
N GLU A 17 0.47 9.55 -6.52
CA GLU A 17 1.89 9.14 -6.60
C GLU A 17 2.05 7.78 -7.28
N HIS A 18 1.18 6.81 -6.99
CA HIS A 18 1.18 5.50 -7.63
C HIS A 18 0.93 5.62 -9.14
N ALA A 19 -0.04 6.43 -9.54
CA ALA A 19 -0.32 6.67 -10.95
C ALA A 19 0.89 7.29 -11.67
N GLN A 20 1.53 8.30 -11.07
CA GLN A 20 2.73 8.90 -11.63
C GLN A 20 3.89 7.90 -11.72
N ALA A 21 4.14 7.13 -10.67
CA ALA A 21 5.21 6.12 -10.65
C ALA A 21 4.96 5.00 -11.68
N ARG A 22 3.71 4.65 -11.97
CA ARG A 22 3.36 3.70 -13.04
C ARG A 22 3.65 4.26 -14.43
N VAL A 23 3.38 5.54 -14.66
CA VAL A 23 3.72 6.22 -15.92
C VAL A 23 5.23 6.30 -16.09
N GLU A 24 5.95 6.69 -15.05
CA GLU A 24 7.42 6.73 -15.03
C GLU A 24 8.02 5.35 -15.33
N ARG A 25 7.51 4.28 -14.70
CA ARG A 25 7.97 2.92 -15.02
C ARG A 25 7.67 2.52 -16.47
N ALA A 26 6.52 2.93 -17.01
CA ALA A 26 6.09 2.58 -18.36
C ALA A 26 6.90 3.29 -19.46
N SER A 27 7.50 4.45 -19.16
CA SER A 27 8.38 5.15 -20.10
C SER A 27 9.82 4.61 -20.12
N LEU A 28 10.19 3.76 -19.15
CA LEU A 28 11.52 3.16 -19.04
C LEU A 28 11.60 1.81 -19.76
N THR A 29 12.81 1.46 -20.20
CA THR A 29 13.06 0.18 -20.87
C THR A 29 12.91 -0.97 -19.87
N PRO A 30 12.03 -1.96 -20.12
CA PRO A 30 11.84 -3.10 -19.23
C PRO A 30 13.17 -3.81 -18.91
N GLY A 31 13.43 -4.06 -17.63
CA GLY A 31 14.65 -4.74 -17.16
C GLY A 31 15.86 -3.83 -16.91
N SER A 32 15.82 -2.56 -17.34
CA SER A 32 16.89 -1.60 -17.01
C SER A 32 16.97 -1.35 -15.49
N PRO A 33 18.13 -0.90 -14.97
CA PRO A 33 18.27 -0.53 -13.55
C PRO A 33 17.26 0.54 -13.12
N GLU A 34 17.00 1.52 -13.98
CA GLU A 34 16.03 2.60 -13.77
C GLU A 34 14.62 2.02 -13.72
N TRP A 35 14.28 1.11 -14.64
CA TRP A 35 12.99 0.43 -14.63
C TRP A 35 12.76 -0.38 -13.36
N ARG A 36 13.79 -1.09 -12.88
CA ARG A 36 13.73 -1.86 -11.62
C ARG A 36 13.54 -0.93 -10.40
N THR A 37 14.20 0.22 -10.41
CA THR A 37 14.05 1.25 -9.37
C THR A 37 12.63 1.82 -9.36
N ALA A 38 12.09 2.18 -10.53
CA ALA A 38 10.71 2.64 -10.67
C ALA A 38 9.69 1.54 -10.27
N ALA A 39 9.97 0.28 -10.61
CA ALA A 39 9.15 -0.86 -10.20
C ALA A 39 9.11 -1.05 -8.68
N ALA A 40 10.26 -0.92 -8.00
CA ALA A 40 10.33 -0.98 -6.54
C ALA A 40 9.54 0.17 -5.89
N ARG A 41 9.61 1.39 -6.47
CA ARG A 41 8.83 2.54 -6.01
C ARG A 41 7.32 2.30 -6.13
N VAL A 42 6.85 1.76 -7.25
CA VAL A 42 5.42 1.38 -7.43
C VAL A 42 4.99 0.40 -6.35
N ALA A 43 5.78 -0.66 -6.11
CA ALA A 43 5.47 -1.68 -5.10
C ALA A 43 5.43 -1.11 -3.67
N ALA A 44 6.34 -0.19 -3.33
CA ALA A 44 6.35 0.46 -2.02
C ALA A 44 5.07 1.27 -1.76
N ILE A 45 4.60 2.02 -2.77
CA ILE A 45 3.35 2.79 -2.66
C ILE A 45 2.13 1.86 -2.53
N GLU A 46 2.10 0.75 -3.28
CA GLU A 46 1.04 -0.27 -3.16
C GLU A 46 0.95 -0.86 -1.75
N VAL A 47 2.10 -1.11 -1.12
CA VAL A 47 2.15 -1.59 0.27
C VAL A 47 1.57 -0.56 1.24
N GLU A 48 1.89 0.73 1.08
CA GLU A 48 1.32 1.78 1.95
C GLU A 48 -0.20 1.93 1.75
N ILE A 49 -0.68 1.87 0.51
CA ILE A 49 -2.12 1.84 0.21
C ILE A 49 -2.81 0.64 0.87
N ALA A 50 -2.19 -0.54 0.78
CA ALA A 50 -2.72 -1.76 1.39
C ALA A 50 -2.78 -1.65 2.92
N LYS A 51 -1.77 -1.05 3.56
CA LYS A 51 -1.77 -0.79 5.01
C LYS A 51 -2.94 0.10 5.44
N ILE A 52 -3.22 1.18 4.71
CA ILE A 52 -4.35 2.07 5.00
C ILE A 52 -5.68 1.31 4.86
N THR A 53 -5.80 0.52 3.80
CA THR A 53 -7.01 -0.28 3.50
C THR A 53 -7.24 -1.36 4.57
N ALA A 54 -6.18 -2.05 5.00
CA ALA A 54 -6.24 -3.06 6.05
C ALA A 54 -6.63 -2.46 7.42
N LEU A 55 -6.10 -1.28 7.77
CA LEU A 55 -6.49 -0.57 8.99
C LEU A 55 -7.96 -0.08 8.97
N SER A 56 -8.51 0.11 7.77
CA SER A 56 -9.92 0.52 7.57
C SER A 56 -10.88 -0.66 7.50
N THR A 57 -10.38 -1.89 7.31
CA THR A 57 -11.20 -3.10 7.25
C THR A 57 -11.25 -3.72 8.64
N PRO A 58 -12.43 -3.81 9.29
CA PRO A 58 -12.54 -4.49 10.57
C PRO A 58 -12.00 -5.92 10.44
N PRO A 59 -11.21 -6.43 11.40
CA PRO A 59 -10.75 -7.81 11.35
C PRO A 59 -11.97 -8.72 11.23
N ALA A 60 -11.93 -9.63 10.25
CA ALA A 60 -13.00 -10.60 10.05
C ALA A 60 -13.24 -11.29 11.39
N ARG A 61 -14.45 -11.13 11.95
CA ARG A 61 -14.84 -11.82 13.18
C ARG A 61 -14.76 -13.32 12.87
N VAL A 62 -13.69 -13.96 13.32
CA VAL A 62 -13.56 -15.41 13.24
C VAL A 62 -14.67 -15.96 14.12
N ALA A 63 -15.70 -16.54 13.50
CA ALA A 63 -16.75 -17.23 14.22
C ALA A 63 -16.06 -18.35 15.02
N ARG A 64 -16.05 -18.20 16.35
CA ARG A 64 -15.55 -19.21 17.29
C ARG A 64 -16.36 -20.48 17.01
N PRO A 65 -15.75 -21.62 16.64
CA PRO A 65 -16.51 -22.85 16.47
C PRO A 65 -17.15 -23.16 17.83
N GLU A 66 -18.48 -23.21 17.86
CA GLU A 66 -19.20 -23.61 19.06
C GLU A 66 -18.71 -24.98 19.47
N ALA A 67 -18.14 -25.08 20.67
CA ALA A 67 -17.73 -26.35 21.24
C ALA A 67 -19.00 -27.18 21.43
N LYS A 68 -19.28 -28.08 20.48
CA LYS A 68 -20.24 -29.16 20.64
C LYS A 68 -19.78 -30.00 21.84
N THR A 69 -20.32 -29.70 23.01
CA THR A 69 -20.21 -30.57 24.17
C THR A 69 -21.18 -31.73 23.92
N LYS A 70 -20.63 -32.94 23.98
CA LYS A 70 -21.32 -34.21 23.79
C LYS A 70 -22.10 -34.59 25.04
#